data_AF-G2WTY3-F1
#
_entry.id   AF-G2WTY3-F1
#
_cell.length_a   1.000
_cell.length_b   1.000
_cell.length_c   1.000
_cell.angle_alpha   90.00
_cell.angle_beta   90.00
_cell.angle_gamma   90.00
#
_symmetry.space_group_name_H-M   'P 1'
#
loop_
_entity.id
_entity.type
_entity.pdbx_description
1 polymer ?
#
loop_
_entity_poly.entity_id
_entity_poly.type
_entity_poly.pdbx_seq_one_letter_code
_entity_poly.pdbx_strand_id
1 'polypeptide(L)'
;MLPPVEQSILDNNPDFASLHHTLTTVILNPDGSTKNDILRKERESVHNDLRAHRKTHAKHHLLTHALATATPPPAPAPKGTIGKPRPAAQPPSLPPSLLDLLILLPAFLDPSAPPLTPAEADTLLAHPPLSDLPTLLPALGPLVSTALQTVSTISCAFYN
;
A
#
# COMPACT_ATOMS: atom_id res chain seq x y z
N MET A 1 -24.74 -5.66 34.86
CA MET A 1 -25.03 -6.30 36.16
C MET A 1 -26.50 -6.14 36.51
N LEU A 2 -27.18 -7.20 36.94
CA LEU A 2 -28.47 -7.03 37.63
C LEU A 2 -28.21 -6.49 39.04
N PRO A 3 -29.03 -5.55 39.52
CA PRO A 3 -28.93 -5.07 40.89
C PRO A 3 -29.28 -6.20 41.88
N PRO A 4 -28.68 -6.21 43.09
CA PRO A 4 -29.03 -7.18 44.12
C PRO A 4 -30.52 -7.09 44.46
N VAL A 5 -31.18 -8.25 44.58
CA VAL A 5 -32.58 -8.34 44.99
C VAL A 5 -32.63 -8.70 46.47
N GLU A 6 -33.49 -8.02 47.23
CA GLU A 6 -33.72 -8.30 48.64
C GLU A 6 -34.32 -9.70 48.85
N GLN A 7 -33.77 -10.47 49.78
CA GLN A 7 -34.18 -11.87 50.03
C GLN A 7 -35.64 -11.96 50.47
N SER A 8 -36.14 -10.96 51.20
CA SER A 8 -37.55 -10.87 51.60
C SER A 8 -38.51 -10.81 50.42
N ILE A 9 -38.11 -10.28 49.26
CA ILE A 9 -38.96 -10.21 48.06
C ILE A 9 -38.99 -11.56 47.35
N LEU A 10 -37.87 -12.29 47.37
CA LEU A 10 -37.76 -13.64 46.80
C LEU A 10 -38.60 -14.64 47.61
N ASP A 11 -38.57 -14.54 48.94
CA ASP A 11 -39.31 -15.44 49.82
C ASP A 11 -40.83 -15.21 49.76
N ASN A 12 -41.26 -13.96 49.59
CA ASN A 12 -42.68 -13.61 49.47
C ASN A 12 -43.27 -13.90 48.08
N ASN A 13 -42.44 -14.17 47.07
CA ASN A 13 -42.87 -14.46 45.70
C ASN A 13 -42.02 -15.59 45.08
N PRO A 14 -42.41 -16.87 45.28
CA PRO A 14 -41.63 -18.01 44.82
C PRO A 14 -41.55 -18.10 43.28
N ASP A 15 -42.58 -17.63 42.57
CA ASP A 15 -42.58 -17.57 41.11
C ASP A 15 -41.49 -16.62 40.61
N PHE A 16 -41.38 -15.44 41.23
CA PHE A 16 -40.32 -14.48 40.93
C PHE A 16 -38.93 -15.02 41.30
N ALA A 17 -38.79 -15.76 42.40
CA ALA A 17 -37.53 -16.38 42.78
C ALA A 17 -37.06 -17.41 41.73
N SER A 18 -37.97 -18.23 41.20
CA SER A 18 -37.65 -19.17 40.13
C SER A 18 -37.18 -18.46 38.87
N LEU A 19 -37.89 -17.39 38.46
CA LEU A 19 -37.57 -16.61 37.26
C LEU A 19 -36.24 -15.88 37.42
N HIS A 20 -35.99 -15.25 38.56
CA HIS A 20 -34.73 -14.56 38.85
C HIS A 20 -33.55 -15.54 38.85
N HIS A 21 -33.74 -16.75 39.39
CA HIS A 21 -32.75 -17.81 39.33
C HIS A 21 -32.48 -18.24 37.88
N THR A 22 -33.52 -18.53 37.09
CA THR A 22 -33.37 -18.91 35.68
C THR A 22 -32.69 -17.83 34.84
N LEU A 23 -33.07 -16.56 35.00
CA LEU A 23 -32.44 -15.44 34.28
C LEU A 23 -30.97 -15.33 34.63
N THR A 24 -30.63 -15.33 35.92
CA THR A 24 -29.26 -15.09 36.40
C THR A 24 -28.33 -16.28 36.18
N THR A 25 -28.85 -17.51 36.18
CA THR A 25 -28.02 -18.72 36.06
C THR A 25 -28.01 -19.32 34.66
N VAL A 26 -29.15 -19.35 33.96
CA VAL A 26 -29.29 -20.05 32.68
C VAL A 26 -29.13 -19.10 31.50
N ILE A 27 -29.72 -17.91 31.58
CA ILE A 27 -29.86 -17.02 30.41
C ILE A 27 -28.76 -15.96 30.35
N LEU A 28 -28.39 -15.39 31.50
CA LEU A 28 -27.45 -14.27 31.60
C LEU A 28 -26.10 -14.70 32.18
N ASN A 29 -25.07 -13.97 31.78
CA ASN A 29 -23.75 -13.94 32.40
C ASN A 29 -23.80 -12.99 33.61
N PRO A 30 -22.84 -13.09 34.55
CA PRO A 30 -22.76 -12.16 35.68
C PRO A 30 -22.79 -10.70 35.23
N ASP A 31 -22.11 -10.37 34.13
CA ASP A 31 -22.06 -9.00 33.59
C ASP A 31 -23.39 -8.48 33.02
N GLY A 32 -24.40 -9.35 32.86
CA GLY A 32 -25.73 -9.05 32.30
C GLY A 32 -25.85 -9.30 30.79
N SER A 33 -24.79 -9.76 30.13
CA SER A 33 -24.86 -10.24 28.74
C SER A 33 -25.61 -11.56 28.69
N THR A 34 -26.39 -11.82 27.65
CA THR A 34 -26.97 -13.15 27.40
C THR A 34 -25.88 -14.17 27.06
N LYS A 35 -26.09 -15.43 27.47
CA LYS A 35 -25.17 -16.55 27.21
C LYS A 35 -25.21 -17.05 25.77
N ASN A 36 -26.41 -17.11 25.18
CA ASN A 36 -26.63 -17.56 23.81
C ASN A 36 -26.97 -16.37 22.89
N ASP A 37 -25.97 -15.55 22.60
CA ASP A 37 -26.12 -14.50 21.59
C ASP A 37 -25.47 -14.96 20.26
N ILE A 38 -26.28 -15.56 19.39
CA ILE A 38 -25.84 -15.95 18.03
C ILE A 38 -25.32 -14.72 17.27
N LEU A 39 -25.93 -13.55 17.52
CA LEU A 39 -25.53 -12.28 16.91
C LEU A 39 -24.20 -11.78 17.47
N ARG A 40 -23.84 -12.14 18.71
CA ARG A 40 -22.51 -11.79 19.25
C ARG A 40 -21.39 -12.47 18.47
N LYS A 41 -21.55 -13.75 18.12
CA LYS A 41 -20.56 -14.46 17.30
C LYS A 41 -20.41 -13.83 15.91
N GLU A 42 -21.52 -13.46 15.28
CA GLU A 42 -21.52 -12.77 14.00
C GLU A 42 -20.88 -11.37 14.09
N ARG A 43 -21.19 -10.61 15.15
CA ARG A 43 -20.55 -9.31 15.41
C ARG A 43 -19.05 -9.45 15.65
N GLU A 44 -18.64 -10.48 16.40
CA GLU A 44 -17.23 -10.77 16.64
C GLU A 44 -16.51 -11.17 15.34
N SER A 45 -17.12 -11.96 14.46
CA SER A 45 -16.53 -12.28 13.15
C SER A 45 -16.39 -11.04 12.27
N VAL A 46 -17.44 -10.21 12.16
CA VAL A 46 -17.39 -8.95 11.40
C VAL A 46 -16.30 -8.02 11.96
N HIS A 47 -16.18 -7.93 13.29
CA HIS A 47 -15.16 -7.11 13.92
C HIS A 47 -13.74 -7.64 13.64
N ASN A 48 -13.55 -8.96 13.62
CA ASN A 48 -12.27 -9.58 13.29
C ASN A 48 -11.89 -9.33 11.82
N ASP A 49 -12.84 -9.46 10.90
CA ASP A 49 -12.64 -9.18 9.47
C ASP A 49 -12.25 -7.72 9.26
N LEU A 50 -12.99 -6.80 9.89
CA LEU A 50 -12.67 -5.37 9.85
C LEU A 50 -11.26 -5.08 10.37
N ARG A 51 -10.84 -5.73 11.47
CA ARG A 51 -9.50 -5.60 12.02
C ARG A 51 -8.43 -6.11 11.06
N ALA A 52 -8.68 -7.23 10.38
CA ALA A 52 -7.78 -7.78 9.38
C ALA A 52 -7.61 -6.81 8.20
N HIS A 53 -8.71 -6.26 7.68
CA HIS A 53 -8.68 -5.26 6.61
C HIS A 53 -7.94 -3.97 7.01
N ARG A 54 -8.15 -3.48 8.23
CA ARG A 54 -7.40 -2.31 8.73
C ARG A 54 -5.89 -2.58 8.77
N LYS A 55 -5.48 -3.79 9.17
CA LYS A 55 -4.07 -4.17 9.23
C LYS A 55 -3.45 -4.26 7.83
N THR A 56 -4.13 -4.87 6.86
CA THR A 56 -3.62 -4.95 5.48
C THR A 56 -3.55 -3.57 4.85
N HIS A 57 -4.59 -2.75 5.01
CA HIS A 57 -4.60 -1.37 4.52
C HIS A 57 -3.44 -0.55 5.11
N ALA A 58 -3.22 -0.62 6.43
CA ALA A 58 -2.12 0.08 7.08
C ALA A 58 -0.74 -0.36 6.55
N LYS A 59 -0.55 -1.66 6.28
CA LYS A 59 0.68 -2.18 5.65
C LYS A 59 0.87 -1.60 4.25
N HIS A 60 -0.15 -1.66 3.39
CA HIS A 60 -0.08 -1.12 2.05
C HIS A 60 0.20 0.38 2.06
N HIS A 61 -0.54 1.12 2.88
CA HIS A 61 -0.32 2.56 3.06
C HIS A 61 1.12 2.86 3.49
N LEU A 62 1.67 2.11 4.45
CA LEU A 62 3.06 2.29 4.88
C LEU A 62 4.05 1.99 3.76
N LEU A 63 3.84 0.94 2.97
CA LEU A 63 4.70 0.62 1.82
C LEU A 63 4.62 1.70 0.74
N THR A 64 3.42 2.13 0.37
CA THR A 64 3.21 3.20 -0.61
C THR A 64 3.82 4.51 -0.13
N HIS A 65 3.61 4.86 1.14
CA HIS A 65 4.21 6.04 1.75
C HIS A 65 5.73 5.92 1.78
N ALA A 66 6.28 4.78 2.20
CA ALA A 66 7.71 4.53 2.22
C ALA A 66 8.32 4.68 0.83
N LEU A 67 7.71 4.11 -0.22
CA LEU A 67 8.16 4.29 -1.60
C LEU A 67 8.10 5.76 -2.04
N ALA A 68 7.01 6.46 -1.73
CA ALA A 68 6.87 7.89 -2.04
C ALA A 68 7.93 8.73 -1.34
N THR A 69 8.29 8.41 -0.09
CA THR A 69 9.27 9.16 0.71
C THR A 69 10.71 8.68 0.55
N ALA A 70 10.94 7.44 0.10
CA ALA A 70 12.28 6.89 -0.18
C ALA A 70 12.84 7.45 -1.49
N THR A 71 11.99 8.04 -2.33
CA THR A 71 12.45 8.89 -3.43
C THR A 71 12.95 10.20 -2.81
N PRO A 72 14.26 10.51 -2.83
CA PRO A 72 14.77 11.71 -2.19
C PRO A 72 14.12 12.95 -2.83
N PRO A 73 13.60 13.91 -2.05
CA PRO A 73 13.19 15.19 -2.61
C PRO A 73 14.41 15.83 -3.27
N PRO A 74 14.28 16.50 -4.43
CA PRO A 74 15.34 17.35 -4.94
C PRO A 74 15.71 18.34 -3.83
N ALA A 75 17.01 18.44 -3.56
CA ALA A 75 17.57 19.18 -2.43
C ALA A 75 16.88 20.55 -2.25
N PRO A 76 16.50 20.94 -1.02
CA PRO A 76 15.90 22.24 -0.79
C PRO A 76 16.90 23.31 -1.18
N ALA A 77 16.53 24.12 -2.18
CA ALA A 77 17.28 25.31 -2.53
C ALA A 77 17.42 26.21 -1.28
N PRO A 78 18.60 26.82 -1.06
CA PRO A 78 18.84 27.65 0.10
C PRO A 78 17.83 28.79 0.17
N LYS A 79 17.28 29.01 1.36
CA LYS A 79 16.34 30.10 1.68
C LYS A 79 17.03 31.44 1.42
N GLY A 80 16.84 31.98 0.22
CA GLY A 80 17.19 33.34 -0.18
C GLY A 80 15.92 34.11 -0.52
N THR A 81 15.56 35.05 0.37
CA THR A 81 14.83 36.31 0.11
C THR A 81 13.96 36.44 -1.14
N ILE A 82 12.65 36.59 -0.88
CA ILE A 82 11.66 37.43 -1.57
C ILE A 82 12.02 37.84 -3.01
N GLY A 83 11.43 37.18 -4.01
CA GLY A 83 11.55 37.64 -5.40
C GLY A 83 10.85 36.75 -6.43
N LYS A 84 9.63 37.15 -6.81
CA LYS A 84 8.84 36.80 -8.02
C LYS A 84 8.34 35.34 -8.17
N PRO A 85 7.09 35.14 -8.66
CA PRO A 85 6.60 33.80 -8.98
C PRO A 85 7.34 33.30 -10.23
N ARG A 86 8.18 32.28 -10.07
CA ARG A 86 8.76 31.51 -11.17
C ARG A 86 7.76 30.42 -11.56
N PRO A 87 7.50 30.17 -12.86
CA PRO A 87 6.52 29.18 -13.30
C PRO A 87 6.87 27.79 -12.74
N ALA A 88 5.83 27.07 -12.33
CA ALA A 88 5.91 25.70 -11.85
C ALA A 88 6.78 24.89 -12.81
N ALA A 89 7.85 24.29 -12.29
CA ALA A 89 8.63 23.30 -13.01
C ALA A 89 7.69 22.13 -13.34
N GLN A 90 7.28 22.05 -14.61
CA GLN A 90 6.66 20.85 -15.14
C GLN A 90 7.60 19.67 -14.84
N PRO A 91 7.07 18.50 -14.46
CA PRO A 91 7.85 17.27 -14.54
C PRO A 91 8.39 17.19 -15.98
N PRO A 92 9.63 16.70 -16.21
CA PRO A 92 10.14 16.53 -17.57
C PRO A 92 9.14 15.63 -18.30
N SER A 93 8.32 16.22 -19.17
CA SER A 93 7.37 15.47 -19.98
C SER A 93 8.21 14.72 -20.99
N LEU A 94 8.65 13.52 -20.61
CA LEU A 94 9.32 12.61 -21.52
C LEU A 94 8.44 12.47 -22.77
N PRO A 95 9.02 12.57 -23.98
CA PRO A 95 8.26 12.36 -25.20
C PRO A 95 7.52 11.01 -25.11
N PRO A 96 6.24 10.93 -25.50
CA PRO A 96 5.46 9.70 -25.39
C PRO A 96 6.13 8.52 -26.12
N SER A 97 6.81 8.79 -27.24
CA SER A 97 7.60 7.81 -28.00
C SER A 97 8.77 7.19 -27.22
N LEU A 98 9.36 7.94 -26.28
CA LEU A 98 10.46 7.45 -25.44
C LEU A 98 9.92 6.54 -24.32
N LEU A 99 8.71 6.82 -23.82
CA LEU A 99 8.06 6.00 -22.80
C LEU A 99 7.68 4.62 -23.35
N ASP A 100 7.11 4.58 -24.55
CA ASP A 100 6.81 3.31 -25.24
C ASP A 100 8.07 2.47 -25.47
N LEU A 101 9.19 3.12 -25.83
CA LEU A 101 10.48 2.44 -25.97
C LEU A 101 11.02 1.91 -24.63
N LEU A 102 10.92 2.68 -23.54
CA LEU A 102 11.32 2.26 -22.20
C LEU A 102 10.51 1.06 -21.67
N ILE A 103 9.26 0.92 -22.10
CA ILE A 103 8.39 -0.19 -21.70
C ILE A 103 8.75 -1.47 -22.47
N LEU A 104 9.19 -1.36 -23.72
CA LEU A 104 9.56 -2.52 -24.55
C LEU A 104 11.01 -3.00 -24.33
N LEU A 105 11.94 -2.10 -23.97
CA LEU A 105 13.37 -2.43 -23.81
C LEU A 105 13.68 -3.58 -22.82
N PRO A 106 13.00 -3.69 -21.66
CA PRO A 106 13.26 -4.75 -20.69
C PRO A 106 13.06 -6.16 -21.26
N ALA A 107 12.10 -6.34 -22.18
CA ALA A 107 11.85 -7.64 -22.81
C ALA A 107 12.97 -8.05 -23.77
N PHE A 108 13.70 -7.09 -24.34
CA PHE A 108 14.84 -7.34 -25.22
C PHE A 108 16.16 -7.55 -24.48
N LEU A 109 16.26 -7.06 -23.24
CA LEU A 109 17.45 -7.18 -22.39
C LEU A 109 17.37 -8.41 -21.46
N ASP A 110 16.31 -9.21 -21.54
CA ASP A 110 16.17 -10.43 -20.73
C ASP A 110 17.21 -11.47 -21.15
N PRO A 111 18.17 -11.83 -20.29
CA PRO A 111 19.20 -12.82 -20.60
C PRO A 111 18.65 -14.25 -20.76
N SER A 112 17.37 -14.48 -20.41
CA SER A 112 16.70 -15.77 -20.58
C SER A 112 16.01 -15.91 -21.94
N ALA A 113 15.93 -14.85 -22.75
CA ALA A 113 15.30 -14.90 -24.07
C ALA A 113 16.21 -15.58 -25.11
N PRO A 114 15.63 -16.30 -26.09
CA PRO A 114 16.42 -16.87 -27.17
C PRO A 114 17.14 -15.77 -27.96
N PRO A 115 18.42 -15.95 -28.33
CA PRO A 115 19.17 -14.94 -29.06
C PRO A 115 18.54 -14.72 -30.45
N LEU A 116 18.17 -13.47 -30.74
CA LEU A 116 17.58 -13.08 -32.02
C LEU A 116 18.59 -13.27 -33.15
N THR A 117 18.12 -13.73 -34.31
CA THR A 117 18.97 -13.78 -35.50
C THR A 117 19.27 -12.36 -36.01
N PRO A 118 20.43 -12.10 -36.63
CA PRO A 118 20.80 -10.74 -37.04
C PRO A 118 19.80 -10.14 -38.05
N ALA A 119 19.15 -10.96 -38.88
CA ALA A 119 18.11 -10.52 -39.81
C ALA A 119 16.80 -10.09 -39.11
N GLU A 120 16.45 -10.74 -38.00
CA GLU A 120 15.31 -10.34 -37.16
C GLU A 120 15.63 -9.05 -36.39
N ALA A 121 16.87 -8.88 -35.94
CA ALA A 121 17.30 -7.64 -35.30
C ALA A 121 17.25 -6.44 -36.26
N ASP A 122 17.74 -6.60 -37.49
CA ASP A 122 17.72 -5.54 -38.51
C ASP A 122 16.29 -5.17 -38.91
N THR A 123 15.40 -6.16 -39.02
CA THR A 123 13.98 -5.89 -39.29
C THR A 123 13.31 -5.22 -38.10
N LEU A 124 13.58 -5.60 -36.86
CA LEU A 124 13.01 -4.92 -35.68
C LEU A 124 13.49 -3.47 -35.55
N LEU A 125 14.76 -3.18 -35.87
CA LEU A 125 15.32 -1.83 -35.84
C LEU A 125 14.84 -0.95 -37.00
N ALA A 126 14.33 -1.54 -38.08
CA ALA A 126 13.80 -0.80 -39.24
C ALA A 126 12.36 -0.29 -39.04
N HIS A 127 11.64 -0.74 -38.00
CA HIS A 127 10.26 -0.35 -37.75
C HIS A 127 10.15 0.51 -36.46
N PRO A 128 9.24 1.51 -36.44
CA PRO A 128 8.95 2.24 -35.21
C PRO A 128 8.38 1.29 -34.14
N PRO A 129 8.70 1.47 -32.85
CA PRO A 129 9.40 2.62 -32.24
C PRO A 129 10.94 2.48 -32.17
N LEU A 130 11.53 1.37 -32.63
CA LEU A 130 12.97 1.11 -32.49
C LEU A 130 13.83 1.81 -33.54
N SER A 131 13.24 2.20 -34.68
CA SER A 131 13.89 3.06 -35.69
C SER A 131 14.32 4.42 -35.15
N ASP A 132 13.63 4.91 -34.12
CA ASP A 132 13.87 6.22 -33.50
C ASP A 132 14.84 6.12 -32.30
N LEU A 133 15.33 4.91 -31.99
CA LEU A 133 16.34 4.71 -30.96
C LEU A 133 17.60 5.57 -31.21
N PRO A 134 18.25 5.56 -32.40
CA PRO A 134 19.48 6.34 -32.61
C PRO A 134 19.27 7.86 -32.45
N THR A 135 18.07 8.37 -32.74
CA THR A 135 17.75 9.80 -32.58
C THR A 135 17.44 10.17 -31.12
N LEU A 136 16.93 9.23 -30.33
CA LEU A 136 16.61 9.42 -28.90
C LEU A 136 17.74 9.01 -27.94
N LEU A 137 18.74 8.27 -28.41
CA LEU A 137 19.91 7.82 -27.62
C LEU A 137 20.67 8.99 -26.96
N PRO A 138 20.95 10.12 -27.63
CA PRO A 138 21.64 11.26 -26.99
C PRO A 138 20.86 11.86 -25.82
N ALA A 139 19.53 11.77 -25.82
CA ALA A 139 18.68 12.23 -24.71
C ALA A 139 18.60 11.19 -23.58
N LEU A 140 18.66 9.90 -23.90
CA LEU A 140 18.69 8.81 -22.94
C LEU A 140 20.03 8.68 -22.22
N GLY A 141 21.15 8.92 -22.90
CA GLY A 141 22.50 8.81 -22.35
C GLY A 141 22.71 9.52 -21.00
N PRO A 142 22.42 10.84 -20.88
CA PRO A 142 22.55 11.54 -19.60
C PRO A 142 21.58 11.00 -18.55
N LEU A 143 20.35 10.60 -18.93
CA LEU A 143 19.34 10.11 -18.00
C LEU A 143 19.74 8.75 -17.40
N VAL A 144 20.19 7.81 -18.23
CA VAL A 144 20.70 6.51 -17.79
C VAL A 144 21.99 6.68 -16.98
N SER A 145 22.89 7.58 -17.39
CA SER A 145 24.11 7.88 -16.64
C SER A 145 23.79 8.41 -15.24
N THR A 146 22.86 9.36 -15.12
CA THR A 146 22.38 9.85 -13.82
C THR A 146 21.68 8.76 -13.02
N ALA A 147 20.85 7.92 -13.65
CA ALA A 147 20.19 6.81 -12.96
C ALA A 147 21.22 5.81 -12.40
N LEU A 148 22.22 5.42 -13.19
CA LEU A 148 23.30 4.54 -12.75
C LEU A 148 24.16 5.18 -11.63
N GLN A 149 24.44 6.48 -11.70
CA GLN A 149 25.16 7.20 -10.64
C GLN A 149 24.32 7.29 -9.35
N THR A 150 23.01 7.51 -9.44
CA THR A 150 22.13 7.47 -8.27
C THR A 150 22.06 6.08 -7.65
N VAL A 151 21.96 5.02 -8.45
CA VAL A 151 21.99 3.64 -7.94
C VAL A 151 23.33 3.31 -7.28
N SER A 152 24.46 3.75 -7.86
CA SER A 152 25.79 3.57 -7.27
C SER A 152 25.93 4.29 -5.93
N THR A 153 25.45 5.53 -5.82
CA THR A 153 25.51 6.29 -4.57
C THR A 153 24.58 5.73 -3.49
N ILE A 154 23.40 5.23 -3.86
CA ILE A 154 22.48 4.54 -2.94
C ILE A 154 23.11 3.24 -2.42
N SER A 155 23.78 2.47 -3.27
CA SER A 155 24.46 1.23 -2.86
C SER A 155 25.60 1.50 -1.88
N CYS A 156 26.38 2.58 -2.07
CA CYS A 156 27.42 2.99 -1.12
C CYS A 156 26.86 3.49 0.23
N ALA A 157 25.64 4.07 0.24
CA ALA A 157 25.00 4.55 1.47
C ALA A 157 24.42 3.43 2.35
N PHE A 158 24.16 2.25 1.80
CA PHE A 158 23.67 1.08 2.54
C PHE A 158 24.80 0.20 3.16
N TYR A 159 26.07 0.53 2.90
CA TYR A 159 27.23 -0.26 3.35
C TYR A 159 28.10 0.45 4.43
N ASN A 160 27.60 1.54 5.03
CA ASN A 160 28.11 2.12 6.30
C ASN A 160 27.03 2.05 7.38
#